data_AF-A0A8H3IRP0-F1
#
_entry.id   AF-A0A8H3IRP0-F1
#
_cell.length_a   1.000
_cell.length_b   1.000
_cell.length_c   1.000
_cell.angle_alpha   90.00
_cell.angle_beta   90.00
_cell.angle_gamma   90.00
#
_symmetry.space_group_name_H-M   'P 1'
#
loop_
_entity.id
_entity.type
_entity.pdbx_description
1 polymer ?
#
loop_
_entity_poly.entity_id
_entity_poly.type
_entity_poly.pdbx_seq_one_letter_code
_entity_poly.pdbx_strand_id
1 'polypeptide(L)'
;MKINLIASVCLGLLVSTRADEALFREVEERSTSLQLQSLVASGSTCTPENVAVRREWGSLSASDKRAYISALMCLRRKPSLTFPTAPGARNLFDDFQAVHINQTFLIHFNAVFLPWHRYYTWRYEKALREECDYQGYQPYWEWSSFYKDQTASPLFDGSDTSLSGNGEYVPHEAFNYTIPRTNLTVSRPAQQGGGCVTSGPLRNFTVNLGPVNSPGSLPGYKGNGTGLEYNPRCLVRDMGTVWSDNLSWENVTSLLNTTTSFLEFKGKLDVGVHAGGHFSIGGLQYDTFASPGDPAFFFHHAQVDRMWTLWQNLDIETRKTQLQGPVNWWNSMLLLPLVDRSFVVK
;
A
#
# COMPACT_ATOMS: atom_id res chain seq x y z
N MET A 1 -14.34 17.27 -38.31
CA MET A 1 -14.73 17.91 -37.03
C MET A 1 -14.61 17.03 -35.78
N LYS A 2 -14.23 15.73 -35.85
CA LYS A 2 -14.05 14.86 -34.66
C LYS A 2 -12.61 14.82 -34.10
N ILE A 3 -11.60 15.18 -34.90
CA ILE A 3 -10.17 15.10 -34.51
C ILE A 3 -9.77 16.25 -33.56
N ASN A 4 -10.32 17.46 -33.72
CA ASN A 4 -9.99 18.61 -32.87
C ASN A 4 -10.58 18.51 -31.44
N LEU A 5 -11.68 17.78 -31.26
CA LEU A 5 -12.29 17.62 -29.94
C LEU A 5 -11.45 16.68 -29.06
N ILE A 6 -10.93 15.59 -29.63
CA ILE A 6 -10.07 14.63 -28.92
C ILE A 6 -8.75 15.28 -28.51
N ALA A 7 -8.12 16.05 -29.40
CA ALA A 7 -6.88 16.75 -29.10
C ALA A 7 -7.06 17.82 -28.00
N SER A 8 -8.13 18.62 -28.04
CA SER A 8 -8.43 19.60 -26.98
C SER A 8 -8.75 18.94 -25.63
N VAL A 9 -9.46 17.80 -25.63
CA VAL A 9 -9.76 17.06 -24.40
C VAL A 9 -8.48 16.44 -23.82
N CYS A 10 -7.61 15.85 -24.64
CA CYS A 10 -6.32 15.34 -24.20
C CYS A 10 -5.41 16.46 -23.65
N LEU A 11 -5.39 17.62 -24.31
CA LEU A 11 -4.61 18.76 -23.84
C LEU A 11 -5.16 19.33 -22.51
N GLY A 12 -6.48 19.43 -22.37
CA GLY A 12 -7.13 19.85 -21.12
C GLY A 12 -6.85 18.90 -19.95
N LEU A 13 -6.91 17.58 -20.18
CA LEU A 13 -6.59 16.55 -19.18
C LEU A 13 -5.10 16.59 -18.78
N LEU A 14 -4.19 16.81 -19.74
CA LEU A 14 -2.76 16.96 -19.44
C LEU A 14 -2.45 18.24 -18.64
N VAL A 15 -3.19 19.33 -18.88
CA VAL A 15 -3.04 20.57 -18.11
C VAL A 15 -3.59 20.42 -16.70
N SER A 16 -4.76 19.78 -16.53
CA SER A 16 -5.34 19.52 -15.19
C SER A 16 -4.45 18.63 -14.34
N THR A 17 -3.99 17.50 -14.88
CA THR A 17 -3.11 16.57 -14.14
C THR A 17 -1.80 17.22 -13.69
N ARG A 18 -1.23 18.14 -14.48
CA ARG A 18 -0.06 18.93 -14.08
C ARG A 18 -0.36 19.93 -12.96
N ALA A 19 -1.57 20.48 -12.92
CA ALA A 19 -2.00 21.37 -11.84
C ALA A 19 -2.19 20.60 -10.52
N ASP A 20 -2.81 19.42 -10.57
CA ASP A 20 -3.01 18.57 -9.39
C ASP A 20 -1.68 18.06 -8.81
N GLU A 21 -0.72 17.69 -9.68
CA GLU A 21 0.63 17.34 -9.27
C GLU A 21 1.35 18.52 -8.62
N ALA A 22 1.29 19.71 -9.22
CA ALA A 22 1.93 20.90 -8.66
C ALA A 22 1.36 21.25 -7.28
N LEU A 23 0.04 21.17 -7.11
CA LEU A 23 -0.63 21.41 -5.83
C LEU A 23 -0.21 20.38 -4.77
N PHE A 24 -0.09 19.10 -5.16
CA PHE A 24 0.43 18.08 -4.27
C PHE A 24 1.86 18.38 -3.80
N ARG A 25 2.73 18.81 -4.72
CA ARG A 25 4.13 19.18 -4.40
C ARG A 25 4.20 20.35 -3.44
N GLU A 26 3.34 21.35 -3.60
CA GLU A 26 3.26 22.48 -2.66
C GLU A 26 2.88 22.01 -1.24
N VAL A 27 1.93 21.09 -1.11
CA VAL A 27 1.57 20.48 0.18
C VAL A 27 2.75 19.73 0.79
N GLU A 28 3.50 18.98 -0.02
CA GLU A 28 4.70 18.26 0.42
C GLU A 28 5.80 19.20 0.92
N GLU A 29 6.12 20.25 0.17
CA GLU A 29 7.13 21.25 0.54
C GLU A 29 6.76 21.98 1.84
N ARG A 30 5.49 22.40 1.95
CA ARG A 30 4.96 23.05 3.16
C ARG A 30 5.02 22.11 4.36
N SER A 31 4.59 20.86 4.18
CA SER A 31 4.63 19.83 5.23
C SER A 31 6.06 19.61 5.72
N THR A 32 7.02 19.45 4.81
CA THR A 32 8.44 19.26 5.14
C THR A 32 8.99 20.43 5.96
N SER A 33 8.67 21.66 5.54
CA SER A 33 9.08 22.88 6.24
C SER A 33 8.55 22.93 7.67
N LEU A 34 7.27 22.59 7.87
CA LEU A 34 6.65 22.56 9.21
C LEU A 34 7.26 21.48 10.11
N GLN A 35 7.60 20.31 9.56
CA GLN A 35 8.26 19.25 10.34
C GLN A 35 9.64 19.67 10.81
N LEU A 36 10.46 20.26 9.94
CA LEU A 36 11.79 20.74 10.31
C LEU A 36 11.72 21.82 11.40
N GLN A 37 10.78 22.76 11.27
CA GLN A 37 10.54 23.77 12.31
C GLN A 37 10.13 23.13 13.64
N SER A 38 9.24 22.13 13.61
CA SER A 38 8.81 21.40 14.81
C SER A 38 9.96 20.65 15.48
N LEU A 39 10.85 20.02 14.71
CA LEU A 39 12.01 19.30 15.24
C LEU A 39 12.94 20.23 16.00
N VAL A 40 13.27 21.40 15.41
CA VAL A 40 14.09 22.44 16.06
C VAL A 40 13.45 22.92 17.37
N ALA A 41 12.14 23.12 17.38
CA ALA A 41 11.41 23.65 18.54
C ALA A 41 11.19 22.61 19.66
N SER A 42 11.21 21.31 19.36
CA SER A 42 10.74 20.27 20.28
C SER A 42 11.62 20.03 21.51
N GLY A 43 12.90 20.41 21.46
CA GLY A 43 13.89 20.05 22.49
C GLY A 43 14.05 18.53 22.69
N SER A 44 13.56 17.72 21.75
CA SER A 44 13.58 16.26 21.82
C SER A 44 14.91 15.69 21.34
N THR A 45 15.12 14.39 21.55
CA THR A 45 16.27 13.67 20.98
C THR A 45 16.15 13.47 19.46
N CYS A 46 14.99 13.75 18.86
CA CYS A 46 14.79 13.78 17.41
C CYS A 46 15.03 15.20 16.90
N THR A 47 16.03 15.36 16.04
CA THR A 47 16.59 16.63 15.59
C THR A 47 16.68 16.65 14.06
N PRO A 48 16.78 17.82 13.41
CA PRO A 48 17.00 17.90 11.97
C PRO A 48 18.23 17.10 11.48
N GLU A 49 19.24 16.93 12.34
CA GLU A 49 20.49 16.25 12.01
C GLU A 49 20.39 14.72 12.06
N ASN A 50 19.46 14.17 12.85
CA ASN A 50 19.33 12.72 13.05
C ASN A 50 17.97 12.14 12.65
N VAL A 51 17.03 12.97 12.17
CA VAL A 51 15.73 12.51 11.70
C VAL A 51 15.91 11.59 10.49
N ALA A 52 15.23 10.44 10.53
CA ALA A 52 15.19 9.53 9.41
C ALA A 52 14.36 10.11 8.25
N VAL A 53 14.87 9.99 7.02
CA VAL A 53 14.16 10.45 5.81
C VAL A 53 13.79 9.23 4.97
N ARG A 54 12.48 8.99 4.83
CA ARG A 54 11.95 8.02 3.85
C ARG A 54 11.87 8.68 2.48
N ARG A 55 12.29 7.97 1.44
CA ARG A 55 12.37 8.48 0.06
C ARG A 55 11.54 7.63 -0.88
N GLU A 56 11.13 8.24 -1.98
CA GLU A 56 10.46 7.54 -3.09
C GLU A 56 11.42 6.51 -3.70
N TRP A 57 10.94 5.31 -4.00
CA TRP A 57 11.78 4.23 -4.51
C TRP A 57 12.56 4.60 -5.79
N GLY A 58 11.89 5.16 -6.79
CA GLY A 58 12.48 5.67 -8.03
C GLY A 58 13.62 6.66 -7.83
N SER A 59 13.59 7.47 -6.76
CA SER A 59 14.65 8.42 -6.41
C SER A 59 15.92 7.79 -5.82
N LEU A 60 15.86 6.52 -5.40
CA LEU A 60 17.01 5.81 -4.84
C LEU A 60 18.01 5.39 -5.93
N SER A 61 19.29 5.34 -5.54
CA SER A 61 20.34 4.79 -6.41
C SER A 61 20.12 3.29 -6.63
N ALA A 62 20.64 2.75 -7.73
CA ALA A 62 20.57 1.31 -7.99
C ALA A 62 21.26 0.47 -6.90
N SER A 63 22.32 0.98 -6.26
CA SER A 63 22.96 0.31 -5.12
C SER A 63 22.05 0.27 -3.89
N ASP A 64 21.36 1.37 -3.58
CA ASP A 64 20.45 1.42 -2.42
C ASP A 64 19.24 0.50 -2.62
N LYS A 65 18.69 0.46 -3.84
CA LYS A 65 17.62 -0.48 -4.21
C LYS A 65 18.06 -1.93 -4.00
N ARG A 66 19.24 -2.31 -4.50
CA ARG A 66 19.79 -3.66 -4.31
C ARG A 66 20.09 -3.97 -2.84
N ALA A 67 20.55 -2.98 -2.06
CA ALA A 67 20.77 -3.14 -0.63
C ALA A 67 19.46 -3.45 0.12
N TYR A 68 18.37 -2.74 -0.21
CA TYR A 68 17.04 -3.04 0.32
C TYR A 68 16.57 -4.46 -0.03
N ILE A 69 16.68 -4.84 -1.32
CA ILE A 69 16.30 -6.18 -1.80
C ILE A 69 17.12 -7.27 -1.09
N SER A 70 18.41 -7.05 -0.88
CA SER A 70 19.28 -7.96 -0.13
C SER A 70 18.82 -8.13 1.32
N ALA A 71 18.43 -7.04 2.00
CA ALA A 71 17.92 -7.07 3.36
C ALA A 71 16.57 -7.82 3.47
N LEU A 72 15.66 -7.60 2.52
CA LEU A 72 14.42 -8.38 2.40
C LEU A 72 14.72 -9.88 2.25
N MET A 73 15.66 -10.25 1.37
CA MET A 73 16.07 -11.65 1.20
C MET A 73 16.80 -12.22 2.42
N CYS A 74 17.43 -11.38 3.25
CA CYS A 74 17.96 -11.78 4.54
C CYS A 74 16.83 -12.12 5.53
N LEU A 75 15.77 -11.31 5.65
CA LEU A 75 14.61 -11.63 6.51
C LEU A 75 13.96 -12.96 6.10
N ARG A 76 13.95 -13.27 4.80
CA ARG A 76 13.48 -14.55 4.25
C ARG A 76 14.33 -15.77 4.63
N ARG A 77 15.59 -15.56 5.01
CA ARG A 77 16.53 -16.63 5.42
C ARG A 77 16.58 -16.83 6.93
N LYS A 78 16.19 -15.82 7.72
CA LYS A 78 16.13 -15.92 9.17
C LYS A 78 14.91 -16.71 9.62
N PRO A 79 15.05 -17.59 10.64
CA PRO A 79 13.94 -18.44 11.09
C PRO A 79 12.80 -17.59 11.66
N SER A 80 11.57 -18.07 11.45
CA SER A 80 10.36 -17.51 12.04
C SER A 80 10.34 -17.69 13.58
N LEU A 81 9.71 -16.73 14.27
CA LEU A 81 9.53 -16.70 15.72
C LEU A 81 8.10 -16.99 16.17
N THR A 82 7.17 -17.22 15.24
CA THR A 82 5.72 -17.28 15.51
C THR A 82 5.16 -18.68 15.71
N PHE A 83 6.01 -19.71 15.81
CA PHE A 83 5.57 -21.05 16.17
C PHE A 83 5.17 -21.12 17.68
N PRO A 84 4.05 -21.79 18.05
CA PRO A 84 3.12 -22.55 17.21
C PRO A 84 1.95 -21.74 16.64
N THR A 85 1.86 -20.43 16.91
CA THR A 85 0.74 -19.58 16.50
C THR A 85 0.55 -19.49 14.99
N ALA A 86 1.62 -19.52 14.19
CA ALA A 86 1.56 -19.58 12.73
C ALA A 86 2.39 -20.77 12.20
N PRO A 87 1.82 -21.98 12.15
CA PRO A 87 2.54 -23.20 11.76
C PRO A 87 3.13 -23.19 10.35
N GLY A 88 2.57 -22.35 9.46
CA GLY A 88 3.04 -22.15 8.09
C GLY A 88 4.19 -21.16 7.95
N ALA A 89 4.48 -20.34 8.96
CA ALA A 89 5.57 -19.38 8.89
C ALA A 89 6.92 -20.13 8.82
N ARG A 90 7.82 -19.67 7.97
CA ARG A 90 9.17 -20.26 7.79
C ARG A 90 10.26 -19.28 8.12
N ASN A 91 10.00 -17.99 7.99
CA ASN A 91 11.00 -16.96 8.16
C ASN A 91 10.44 -15.68 8.81
N LEU A 92 11.32 -14.76 9.19
CA LEU A 92 10.93 -13.51 9.85
C LEU A 92 10.00 -12.64 9.00
N PHE A 93 10.09 -12.71 7.66
CA PHE A 93 9.14 -12.00 6.80
C PHE A 93 7.73 -12.58 6.93
N ASP A 94 7.59 -13.91 7.02
CA ASP A 94 6.30 -14.56 7.24
C ASP A 94 5.69 -14.16 8.60
N ASP A 95 6.51 -13.83 9.61
CA ASP A 95 6.01 -13.40 10.93
C ASP A 95 5.22 -12.08 10.84
N PHE A 96 5.66 -11.16 10.00
CA PHE A 96 4.91 -9.93 9.72
C PHE A 96 3.55 -10.27 9.11
N GLN A 97 3.53 -11.10 8.07
CA GLN A 97 2.28 -11.54 7.44
C GLN A 97 1.35 -12.26 8.44
N ALA A 98 1.89 -13.13 9.30
CA ALA A 98 1.12 -13.83 10.33
C ALA A 98 0.46 -12.88 11.34
N VAL A 99 1.22 -11.88 11.84
CA VAL A 99 0.68 -10.85 12.75
C VAL A 99 -0.46 -10.09 12.12
N HIS A 100 -0.32 -9.71 10.85
CA HIS A 100 -1.36 -9.00 10.12
C HIS A 100 -2.61 -9.86 9.92
N ILE A 101 -2.45 -11.11 9.47
CA ILE A 101 -3.57 -12.07 9.34
C ILE A 101 -4.34 -12.16 10.67
N ASN A 102 -3.63 -12.35 11.78
CA ASN A 102 -4.24 -12.56 13.09
C ASN A 102 -4.95 -11.30 13.64
N GLN A 103 -4.49 -10.10 13.26
CA GLN A 103 -5.03 -8.83 13.78
C GLN A 103 -5.95 -8.08 12.82
N THR A 104 -6.20 -8.59 11.60
CA THR A 104 -6.90 -7.86 10.53
C THR A 104 -8.23 -7.22 10.98
N PHE A 105 -9.06 -7.93 11.74
CA PHE A 105 -10.34 -7.41 12.26
C PHE A 105 -10.20 -6.29 13.32
N LEU A 106 -9.03 -6.15 13.91
CA LEU A 106 -8.70 -5.14 14.92
C LEU A 106 -7.88 -3.98 14.37
N ILE A 107 -7.49 -4.01 13.09
CA ILE A 107 -6.54 -3.02 12.53
C ILE A 107 -7.05 -2.33 11.25
N HIS A 108 -8.22 -2.70 10.72
CA HIS A 108 -8.79 -2.06 9.52
C HIS A 108 -10.18 -1.49 9.76
N PHE A 109 -10.53 -0.50 8.92
CA PHE A 109 -11.78 0.27 8.99
C PHE A 109 -12.01 0.97 10.32
N ASN A 110 -11.04 1.00 11.23
CA ASN A 110 -11.20 1.46 12.59
C ASN A 110 -10.24 2.62 12.89
N ALA A 111 -10.36 3.22 14.08
CA ALA A 111 -9.54 4.36 14.47
C ALA A 111 -8.04 4.02 14.50
N VAL A 112 -7.69 2.79 14.87
CA VAL A 112 -6.28 2.37 15.05
C VAL A 112 -5.55 2.03 13.75
N PHE A 113 -6.25 1.98 12.61
CA PHE A 113 -5.66 1.63 11.31
C PHE A 113 -4.39 2.40 10.99
N LEU A 114 -4.45 3.74 10.95
CA LEU A 114 -3.30 4.58 10.60
C LEU A 114 -2.14 4.44 11.61
N PRO A 115 -2.34 4.58 12.95
CA PRO A 115 -1.24 4.41 13.89
C PRO A 115 -0.67 2.98 13.92
N TRP A 116 -1.50 1.95 13.78
CA TRP A 116 -1.04 0.56 13.74
C TRP A 116 -0.17 0.30 12.50
N HIS A 117 -0.59 0.75 11.31
CA HIS A 117 0.17 0.55 10.08
C HIS A 117 1.45 1.39 10.02
N ARG A 118 1.46 2.60 10.60
CA ARG A 118 2.68 3.38 10.85
C ARG A 118 3.68 2.58 11.69
N TYR A 119 3.22 2.06 12.84
CA TYR A 119 4.07 1.27 13.73
C TYR A 119 4.52 -0.05 13.08
N TYR A 120 3.64 -0.75 12.38
CA TYR A 120 3.93 -2.00 11.69
C TYR A 120 5.00 -1.82 10.59
N THR A 121 4.86 -0.78 9.76
CA THR A 121 5.85 -0.43 8.74
C THR A 121 7.19 -0.03 9.37
N TRP A 122 7.16 0.73 10.47
CA TRP A 122 8.37 1.06 11.24
C TRP A 122 9.02 -0.19 11.86
N ARG A 123 8.26 -1.14 12.39
CA ARG A 123 8.81 -2.41 12.91
C ARG A 123 9.44 -3.25 11.83
N TYR A 124 8.86 -3.28 10.63
CA TYR A 124 9.45 -3.95 9.48
C TYR A 124 10.75 -3.28 9.03
N GLU A 125 10.78 -1.95 8.96
CA GLU A 125 12.00 -1.17 8.72
C GLU A 125 13.09 -1.51 9.76
N LYS A 126 12.73 -1.52 11.05
CA LYS A 126 13.65 -1.89 12.13
C LYS A 126 14.20 -3.31 11.95
N ALA A 127 13.36 -4.28 11.57
CA ALA A 127 13.83 -5.63 11.30
C ALA A 127 14.83 -5.66 10.13
N LEU A 128 14.58 -4.95 9.02
CA LEU A 128 15.56 -4.84 7.93
C LEU A 128 16.91 -4.30 8.42
N ARG A 129 16.88 -3.27 9.27
CA ARG A 129 18.09 -2.60 9.77
C ARG A 129 18.83 -3.42 10.82
N GLU A 130 18.13 -3.93 11.83
CA GLU A 130 18.72 -4.58 13.00
C GLU A 130 19.03 -6.06 12.75
N GLU A 131 18.20 -6.76 11.99
CA GLU A 131 18.41 -8.18 11.70
C GLU A 131 19.26 -8.39 10.46
N CYS A 132 19.22 -7.46 9.51
CA CYS A 132 19.79 -7.65 8.17
C CYS A 132 20.74 -6.52 7.74
N ASP A 133 21.20 -5.70 8.70
CA ASP A 133 22.23 -4.66 8.51
C ASP A 133 21.91 -3.66 7.38
N TYR A 134 20.62 -3.44 7.10
CA TYR A 134 20.20 -2.44 6.14
C TYR A 134 20.49 -1.03 6.69
N GLN A 135 21.25 -0.24 5.95
CA GLN A 135 21.61 1.12 6.39
C GLN A 135 20.57 2.18 6.02
N GLY A 136 19.68 1.88 5.06
CA GLY A 136 18.62 2.78 4.61
C GLY A 136 17.35 2.70 5.46
N TYR A 137 16.35 3.51 5.10
CA TYR A 137 15.01 3.52 5.71
C TYR A 137 13.98 2.94 4.74
N GLN A 138 12.77 2.65 5.21
CA GLN A 138 11.73 2.08 4.36
C GLN A 138 11.33 3.10 3.28
N PRO A 139 11.57 2.82 1.99
CA PRO A 139 11.11 3.67 0.91
C PRO A 139 9.59 3.58 0.73
N TYR A 140 9.02 4.58 0.06
CA TYR A 140 7.61 4.60 -0.33
C TYR A 140 7.44 4.46 -1.85
N TRP A 141 6.24 4.05 -2.25
CA TRP A 141 5.80 3.99 -3.64
C TRP A 141 4.98 5.24 -3.97
N GLU A 142 5.50 6.12 -4.83
CA GLU A 142 4.68 7.22 -5.35
C GLU A 142 3.69 6.68 -6.39
N TRP A 143 2.43 6.55 -5.99
CA TRP A 143 1.40 5.93 -6.82
C TRP A 143 1.11 6.76 -8.07
N SER A 144 1.02 8.07 -7.89
CA SER A 144 0.42 8.98 -8.87
C SER A 144 1.31 9.22 -10.09
N SER A 145 2.62 9.03 -9.97
CA SER A 145 3.54 9.16 -11.12
C SER A 145 3.30 8.12 -12.21
N PHE A 146 2.80 6.93 -11.85
CA PHE A 146 2.64 5.80 -12.78
C PHE A 146 1.22 5.22 -12.77
N TYR A 147 0.22 6.01 -12.34
CA TYR A 147 -1.16 5.51 -12.17
C TYR A 147 -1.81 4.98 -13.44
N LYS A 148 -1.38 5.42 -14.63
CA LYS A 148 -1.89 4.90 -15.92
C LYS A 148 -1.23 3.61 -16.38
N ASP A 149 -0.03 3.33 -15.88
CA ASP A 149 0.73 2.11 -16.16
C ASP A 149 1.70 1.86 -15.02
N GLN A 150 1.24 1.11 -14.03
CA GLN A 150 2.05 0.79 -12.86
C GLN A 150 3.22 -0.14 -13.20
N THR A 151 3.19 -0.84 -14.33
CA THR A 151 4.30 -1.69 -14.76
C THR A 151 5.49 -0.88 -15.27
N ALA A 152 5.30 0.40 -15.58
CA ALA A 152 6.39 1.33 -15.89
C ALA A 152 7.04 1.95 -14.64
N SER A 153 6.48 1.74 -13.45
CA SER A 153 7.06 2.23 -12.19
C SER A 153 8.41 1.56 -11.91
N PRO A 154 9.45 2.28 -11.45
CA PRO A 154 10.71 1.67 -11.01
C PRO A 154 10.55 0.60 -9.91
N LEU A 155 9.40 0.59 -9.22
CA LEU A 155 9.08 -0.43 -8.23
C LEU A 155 8.63 -1.75 -8.87
N PHE A 156 8.04 -1.69 -10.06
CA PHE A 156 7.38 -2.82 -10.74
C PHE A 156 7.82 -3.04 -12.20
N ASP A 157 8.91 -2.40 -12.64
CA ASP A 157 9.42 -2.51 -14.02
C ASP A 157 10.05 -3.88 -14.36
N GLY A 158 10.13 -4.80 -13.39
CA GLY A 158 10.71 -6.13 -13.57
C GLY A 158 12.24 -6.14 -13.70
N SER A 159 12.90 -4.99 -13.57
CA SER A 159 14.36 -4.89 -13.54
C SER A 159 14.96 -5.58 -12.32
N ASP A 160 16.29 -5.71 -12.29
CA ASP A 160 17.05 -6.20 -11.14
C ASP A 160 17.00 -5.24 -9.93
N THR A 161 16.44 -4.04 -10.09
CA THR A 161 16.24 -3.05 -9.03
C THR A 161 14.77 -2.79 -8.71
N SER A 162 13.86 -3.65 -9.16
CA SER A 162 12.43 -3.60 -8.81
C SER A 162 12.10 -4.59 -7.69
N LEU A 163 10.87 -4.52 -7.17
CA LEU A 163 10.28 -5.64 -6.43
C LEU A 163 9.65 -6.65 -7.39
N SER A 164 10.33 -6.92 -8.51
CA SER A 164 9.80 -7.62 -9.68
C SER A 164 8.60 -6.94 -10.34
N GLY A 165 8.21 -7.43 -11.51
CA GLY A 165 7.10 -6.88 -12.27
C GLY A 165 5.78 -7.60 -12.11
N ASN A 166 5.00 -7.62 -13.18
CA ASN A 166 3.71 -8.27 -13.23
C ASN A 166 3.82 -9.81 -13.25
N GLY A 167 2.70 -10.47 -12.96
CA GLY A 167 2.54 -11.90 -13.15
C GLY A 167 2.47 -12.29 -14.62
N GLU A 168 2.71 -13.57 -14.90
CA GLU A 168 2.37 -14.18 -16.18
C GLU A 168 0.88 -13.96 -16.46
N TYR A 169 0.53 -13.62 -17.69
CA TYR A 169 -0.86 -13.49 -18.08
C TYR A 169 -1.55 -14.85 -18.03
N VAL A 170 -2.60 -14.95 -17.21
CA VAL A 170 -3.45 -16.14 -17.11
C VAL A 170 -4.88 -15.72 -17.40
N PRO A 171 -5.56 -16.30 -18.40
CA PRO A 171 -6.97 -16.01 -18.63
C PRO A 171 -7.81 -16.39 -17.41
N HIS A 172 -8.57 -15.43 -16.87
CA HIS A 172 -9.46 -15.64 -15.73
C HIS A 172 -10.64 -14.67 -15.77
N GLU A 173 -11.68 -14.99 -15.01
CA GLU A 173 -12.91 -14.18 -14.93
C GLU A 173 -12.83 -13.16 -13.80
N ALA A 174 -13.52 -12.03 -13.96
CA ALA A 174 -13.69 -11.07 -12.89
C ALA A 174 -14.34 -11.70 -11.65
N PHE A 175 -13.91 -11.29 -10.47
CA PHE A 175 -14.44 -11.76 -9.19
C PHE A 175 -15.08 -10.61 -8.42
N ASN A 176 -16.37 -10.73 -8.13
CA ASN A 176 -17.08 -9.75 -7.32
C ASN A 176 -17.17 -10.24 -5.88
N TYR A 177 -16.65 -9.44 -4.96
CA TYR A 177 -16.73 -9.71 -3.53
C TYR A 177 -17.74 -8.77 -2.87
N THR A 178 -18.86 -9.32 -2.41
CA THR A 178 -19.81 -8.57 -1.58
C THR A 178 -19.34 -8.57 -0.14
N ILE A 179 -19.11 -7.39 0.40
CA ILE A 179 -18.65 -7.22 1.78
C ILE A 179 -19.78 -7.65 2.73
N PRO A 180 -19.53 -8.63 3.63
CA PRO A 180 -20.56 -9.14 4.54
C PRO A 180 -21.22 -8.02 5.36
N ARG A 181 -22.54 -8.12 5.55
CA ARG A 181 -23.36 -7.15 6.31
C ARG A 181 -23.38 -5.72 5.72
N THR A 182 -22.96 -5.57 4.47
CA THR A 182 -23.11 -4.33 3.69
C THR A 182 -23.73 -4.66 2.33
N ASN A 183 -24.20 -3.63 1.62
CA ASN A 183 -24.63 -3.77 0.22
C ASN A 183 -23.52 -3.32 -0.76
N LEU A 184 -22.26 -3.32 -0.32
CA LEU A 184 -21.12 -2.92 -1.13
C LEU A 184 -20.50 -4.16 -1.78
N THR A 185 -20.40 -4.11 -3.10
CA THR A 185 -19.70 -5.12 -3.90
C THR A 185 -18.45 -4.51 -4.49
N VAL A 186 -17.32 -5.13 -4.22
CA VAL A 186 -16.01 -4.76 -4.75
C VAL A 186 -15.71 -5.64 -5.96
N SER A 187 -15.48 -5.04 -7.12
CA SER A 187 -15.13 -5.76 -8.34
C SER A 187 -13.63 -5.98 -8.44
N ARG A 188 -13.22 -7.22 -8.69
CA ARG A 188 -11.83 -7.60 -8.98
C ARG A 188 -11.78 -8.04 -10.44
N PRO A 189 -11.61 -7.10 -11.38
CA PRO A 189 -11.58 -7.45 -12.80
C PRO A 189 -10.33 -8.27 -13.10
N ALA A 190 -10.41 -9.11 -14.13
CA ALA A 190 -9.21 -9.73 -14.68
C ALA A 190 -8.35 -8.68 -15.37
N GLN A 191 -7.05 -8.65 -15.03
CA GLN A 191 -6.12 -7.68 -15.59
C GLN A 191 -5.10 -8.38 -16.52
N GLN A 192 -3.89 -7.82 -16.62
CA GLN A 192 -2.88 -8.24 -17.58
C GLN A 192 -1.90 -9.29 -17.02
N GLY A 193 -2.12 -9.78 -15.79
CA GLY A 193 -1.31 -10.82 -15.15
C GLY A 193 -2.19 -11.99 -14.69
N GLY A 194 -2.10 -12.31 -13.40
CA GLY A 194 -2.88 -13.38 -12.76
C GLY A 194 -2.08 -14.63 -12.42
N GLY A 195 -0.90 -14.80 -13.01
CA GLY A 195 0.05 -15.86 -12.73
C GLY A 195 1.25 -15.44 -11.89
N CYS A 196 2.25 -16.32 -11.79
CA CYS A 196 3.47 -16.05 -11.04
C CYS A 196 4.23 -14.86 -11.64
N VAL A 197 4.83 -14.04 -10.79
CA VAL A 197 5.76 -12.98 -11.19
C VAL A 197 6.89 -13.56 -12.05
N THR A 198 7.15 -12.95 -13.21
CA THR A 198 7.99 -13.54 -14.27
C THR A 198 9.45 -13.07 -14.28
N SER A 199 9.73 -11.89 -13.71
CA SER A 199 11.02 -11.20 -13.82
C SER A 199 11.47 -10.60 -12.48
N GLY A 200 12.66 -10.01 -12.44
CA GLY A 200 13.21 -9.33 -11.27
C GLY A 200 13.59 -10.22 -10.08
N PRO A 201 14.01 -9.62 -8.96
CA PRO A 201 14.57 -10.31 -7.80
C PRO A 201 13.61 -11.23 -7.06
N LEU A 202 12.30 -10.98 -7.15
CA LEU A 202 11.25 -11.73 -6.48
C LEU A 202 10.61 -12.82 -7.36
N ARG A 203 11.15 -13.12 -8.56
CA ARG A 203 10.58 -14.17 -9.46
C ARG A 203 10.44 -15.55 -8.79
N ASN A 204 11.37 -15.88 -7.88
CA ASN A 204 11.39 -17.13 -7.13
C ASN A 204 10.92 -16.94 -5.68
N PHE A 205 10.21 -15.85 -5.39
CA PHE A 205 9.70 -15.57 -4.06
C PHE A 205 8.55 -16.53 -3.73
N THR A 206 8.70 -17.25 -2.61
CA THR A 206 7.67 -18.18 -2.12
C THR A 206 6.81 -17.50 -1.07
N VAL A 207 5.53 -17.35 -1.31
CA VAL A 207 4.57 -16.99 -0.27
C VAL A 207 4.15 -18.24 0.48
N ASN A 208 4.31 -18.26 1.81
CA ASN A 208 4.06 -19.44 2.64
C ASN A 208 2.70 -19.44 3.34
N LEU A 209 2.12 -18.26 3.57
CA LEU A 209 0.86 -18.07 4.32
C LEU A 209 -0.26 -17.56 3.41
N GLY A 210 -1.49 -17.62 3.90
CA GLY A 210 -2.70 -17.28 3.18
C GLY A 210 -2.98 -18.23 2.00
N PRO A 211 -3.94 -17.88 1.12
CA PRO A 211 -4.89 -16.78 1.30
C PRO A 211 -5.88 -17.10 2.45
N VAL A 212 -6.40 -16.06 3.09
CA VAL A 212 -7.53 -16.12 4.04
C VAL A 212 -8.82 -15.83 3.29
N ASN A 213 -8.86 -14.68 2.61
CA ASN A 213 -9.94 -14.34 1.69
C ASN A 213 -9.49 -14.70 0.28
N SER A 214 -10.29 -15.51 -0.44
CA SER A 214 -9.94 -15.88 -1.81
C SER A 214 -9.73 -14.62 -2.65
N PRO A 215 -8.58 -14.47 -3.34
CA PRO A 215 -8.36 -13.36 -4.27
C PRO A 215 -9.23 -13.48 -5.52
N GLY A 216 -9.94 -14.59 -5.71
CA GLY A 216 -10.93 -14.79 -6.76
C GLY A 216 -10.70 -16.10 -7.50
N SER A 217 -10.86 -16.05 -8.82
CA SER A 217 -10.71 -17.16 -9.76
C SER A 217 -9.25 -17.48 -10.13
N LEU A 218 -8.26 -16.82 -9.51
CA LEU A 218 -6.85 -17.00 -9.83
C LEU A 218 -6.39 -18.44 -9.56
N PRO A 219 -5.82 -19.13 -10.56
CA PRO A 219 -5.35 -20.50 -10.40
C PRO A 219 -4.34 -20.65 -9.26
N GLY A 220 -4.47 -21.71 -8.46
CA GLY A 220 -3.54 -22.01 -7.37
C GLY A 220 -3.77 -21.22 -6.07
N TYR A 221 -4.69 -20.25 -6.05
CA TYR A 221 -5.10 -19.58 -4.81
C TYR A 221 -6.21 -20.32 -4.08
N LYS A 222 -5.86 -21.45 -3.47
CA LYS A 222 -6.74 -22.17 -2.55
C LYS A 222 -6.33 -21.86 -1.11
N GLY A 223 -7.26 -21.32 -0.33
CA GLY A 223 -7.08 -21.11 1.11
C GLY A 223 -7.05 -22.42 1.87
N ASN A 224 -6.41 -22.42 3.03
CA ASN A 224 -6.21 -23.59 3.89
C ASN A 224 -6.92 -23.47 5.25
N GLY A 225 -7.92 -22.58 5.35
CA GLY A 225 -8.64 -22.31 6.60
C GLY A 225 -8.27 -20.96 7.16
N THR A 226 -7.39 -20.92 8.16
CA THR A 226 -7.04 -19.67 8.85
C THR A 226 -6.04 -18.81 8.07
N GLY A 227 -5.37 -19.38 7.07
CA GLY A 227 -4.29 -18.74 6.34
C GLY A 227 -2.96 -18.74 7.09
N LEU A 228 -2.89 -19.34 8.28
CA LEU A 228 -1.67 -19.44 9.08
C LEU A 228 -0.95 -20.79 8.90
N GLU A 229 -1.57 -21.74 8.21
CA GLU A 229 -1.01 -23.04 7.89
C GLU A 229 -0.10 -22.97 6.65
N TYR A 230 0.79 -23.94 6.49
CA TYR A 230 1.78 -23.92 5.40
C TYR A 230 1.11 -24.12 4.03
N ASN A 231 1.26 -23.13 3.14
CA ASN A 231 0.70 -23.13 1.79
C ASN A 231 1.67 -22.46 0.79
N PRO A 232 2.83 -23.07 0.52
CA PRO A 232 3.86 -22.47 -0.31
C PRO A 232 3.42 -22.36 -1.77
N ARG A 233 3.57 -21.16 -2.34
CA ARG A 233 3.27 -20.85 -3.75
C ARG A 233 4.10 -19.67 -4.23
N CYS A 234 4.14 -19.42 -5.53
CA CYS A 234 4.82 -18.25 -6.08
C CYS A 234 4.11 -16.95 -5.69
N LEU A 235 4.85 -15.84 -5.70
CA LEU A 235 4.26 -14.51 -5.71
C LEU A 235 3.48 -14.29 -7.02
N VAL A 236 2.22 -13.87 -6.91
CA VAL A 236 1.33 -13.61 -8.05
C VAL A 236 0.91 -12.15 -8.01
N ARG A 237 0.90 -11.52 -9.19
CA ARG A 237 0.38 -10.18 -9.41
C ARG A 237 -0.50 -10.16 -10.64
N ASP A 238 -1.50 -9.30 -10.61
CA ASP A 238 -2.46 -9.09 -11.70
C ASP A 238 -2.62 -7.59 -11.90
N MET A 239 -1.54 -6.96 -12.35
CA MET A 239 -1.49 -5.51 -12.48
C MET A 239 -2.30 -5.05 -13.68
N GLY A 240 -3.00 -3.94 -13.52
CA GLY A 240 -3.75 -3.28 -14.58
C GLY A 240 -4.35 -1.95 -14.12
N THR A 241 -5.17 -1.35 -14.98
CA THR A 241 -5.52 0.07 -14.85
C THR A 241 -6.78 0.36 -14.05
N VAL A 242 -7.67 -0.63 -13.90
CA VAL A 242 -9.02 -0.39 -13.33
C VAL A 242 -8.98 0.23 -11.93
N TRP A 243 -8.07 -0.24 -11.07
CA TRP A 243 -7.96 0.26 -9.70
C TRP A 243 -6.90 1.36 -9.54
N SER A 244 -6.02 1.53 -10.52
CA SER A 244 -4.96 2.52 -10.43
C SER A 244 -5.44 3.93 -10.75
N ASP A 245 -6.62 4.12 -11.36
CA ASP A 245 -7.23 5.45 -11.51
C ASP A 245 -7.54 6.12 -10.16
N ASN A 246 -7.81 5.34 -9.11
CA ASN A 246 -7.94 5.85 -7.73
C ASN A 246 -6.64 6.50 -7.22
N LEU A 247 -5.52 6.25 -7.88
CA LEU A 247 -4.18 6.71 -7.49
C LEU A 247 -3.74 7.96 -8.26
N SER A 248 -4.63 8.59 -9.03
CA SER A 248 -4.32 9.81 -9.78
C SER A 248 -3.90 10.97 -8.87
N TRP A 249 -3.16 11.94 -9.43
CA TRP A 249 -2.81 13.19 -8.74
C TRP A 249 -4.05 13.92 -8.21
N GLU A 250 -5.13 13.96 -8.98
CA GLU A 250 -6.42 14.55 -8.56
C GLU A 250 -6.94 13.91 -7.27
N ASN A 251 -6.94 12.58 -7.19
CA ASN A 251 -7.49 11.86 -6.04
C ASN A 251 -6.62 12.01 -4.79
N VAL A 252 -5.29 11.94 -4.89
CA VAL A 252 -4.39 12.15 -3.74
C VAL A 252 -4.44 13.59 -3.23
N THR A 253 -4.54 14.57 -4.14
CA THR A 253 -4.63 15.99 -3.77
C THR A 253 -5.99 16.32 -3.16
N SER A 254 -7.07 15.79 -3.74
CA SER A 254 -8.43 15.93 -3.21
C SER A 254 -8.56 15.32 -1.81
N LEU A 255 -7.94 14.16 -1.56
CA LEU A 255 -7.90 13.54 -0.24
C LEU A 255 -7.32 14.48 0.82
N LEU A 256 -6.22 15.17 0.52
CA LEU A 256 -5.53 16.06 1.46
C LEU A 256 -6.30 17.38 1.67
N ASN A 257 -6.81 17.98 0.59
CA ASN A 257 -7.38 19.33 0.62
C ASN A 257 -8.86 19.37 1.01
N THR A 258 -9.62 18.30 0.77
CA THR A 258 -11.06 18.30 1.03
C THR A 258 -11.46 17.76 2.40
N THR A 259 -10.52 17.15 3.13
CA THR A 259 -10.83 16.47 4.40
C THR A 259 -10.36 17.28 5.60
N THR A 260 -11.27 17.46 6.56
CA THR A 260 -11.01 18.33 7.72
C THR A 260 -10.95 17.57 9.04
N SER A 261 -11.60 16.41 9.12
CA SER A 261 -11.60 15.55 10.30
C SER A 261 -10.91 14.21 10.02
N PHE A 262 -10.34 13.61 11.06
CA PHE A 262 -9.72 12.28 10.95
C PHE A 262 -10.67 11.21 10.40
N LEU A 263 -11.94 11.22 10.82
CA LEU A 263 -12.93 10.24 10.35
C LEU A 263 -13.17 10.36 8.85
N GLU A 264 -13.26 11.58 8.32
CA GLU A 264 -13.44 11.84 6.89
C GLU A 264 -12.19 11.47 6.09
N PHE A 265 -11.01 11.93 6.53
CA PHE A 265 -9.73 11.60 5.90
C PHE A 265 -9.52 10.11 5.82
N LYS A 266 -9.63 9.40 6.96
CA LYS A 266 -9.47 7.95 7.03
C LYS A 266 -10.50 7.25 6.15
N GLY A 267 -11.78 7.66 6.22
CA GLY A 267 -12.84 7.06 5.43
C GLY A 267 -12.57 7.12 3.93
N LYS A 268 -12.20 8.30 3.40
CA LYS A 268 -11.84 8.48 1.99
C LYS A 268 -10.53 7.79 1.62
N LEU A 269 -9.54 7.79 2.51
CA LEU A 269 -8.26 7.09 2.30
C LEU A 269 -8.47 5.59 2.16
N ASP A 270 -9.23 4.96 3.07
CA ASP A 270 -9.45 3.51 3.15
C ASP A 270 -10.03 2.95 1.84
N VAL A 271 -11.07 3.60 1.28
CA VAL A 271 -11.77 3.15 0.07
C VAL A 271 -11.19 3.70 -1.23
N GLY A 272 -10.46 4.82 -1.16
CA GLY A 272 -9.81 5.44 -2.31
C GLY A 272 -8.41 4.89 -2.53
N VAL A 273 -7.40 5.68 -2.13
CA VAL A 273 -5.99 5.42 -2.45
C VAL A 273 -5.42 4.17 -1.77
N HIS A 274 -5.91 3.80 -0.59
CA HIS A 274 -5.49 2.56 0.08
C HIS A 274 -5.99 1.32 -0.68
N ALA A 275 -7.30 1.23 -0.95
CA ALA A 275 -7.85 0.14 -1.75
C ALA A 275 -7.27 0.12 -3.17
N GLY A 276 -7.13 1.28 -3.82
CA GLY A 276 -6.53 1.40 -5.15
C GLY A 276 -5.08 0.91 -5.20
N GLY A 277 -4.28 1.22 -4.17
CA GLY A 277 -2.88 0.81 -4.12
C GLY A 277 -2.72 -0.70 -3.95
N HIS A 278 -3.56 -1.31 -3.11
CA HIS A 278 -3.65 -2.76 -3.02
C HIS A 278 -4.15 -3.38 -4.34
N PHE A 279 -5.31 -2.96 -4.84
CA PHE A 279 -6.01 -3.65 -5.92
C PHE A 279 -5.41 -3.40 -7.31
N SER A 280 -4.58 -2.37 -7.47
CA SER A 280 -3.79 -2.15 -8.70
C SER A 280 -2.61 -3.12 -8.86
N ILE A 281 -2.18 -3.78 -7.77
CA ILE A 281 -1.16 -4.84 -7.82
C ILE A 281 -1.81 -6.21 -8.09
N GLY A 282 -3.01 -6.43 -7.54
CA GLY A 282 -3.75 -7.68 -7.66
C GLY A 282 -3.15 -8.83 -6.82
N GLY A 283 -3.48 -10.08 -7.16
CA GLY A 283 -2.99 -11.26 -6.43
C GLY A 283 -3.32 -11.21 -4.94
N LEU A 284 -2.31 -11.37 -4.07
CA LEU A 284 -2.50 -11.29 -2.60
C LEU A 284 -2.93 -9.93 -2.09
N GLN A 285 -2.74 -8.87 -2.86
CA GLN A 285 -3.18 -7.54 -2.44
C GLN A 285 -4.71 -7.43 -2.46
N TYR A 286 -5.43 -8.35 -3.11
CA TYR A 286 -6.88 -8.50 -2.93
C TYR A 286 -7.29 -9.12 -1.59
N ASP A 287 -6.37 -9.81 -0.91
CA ASP A 287 -6.62 -10.44 0.38
C ASP A 287 -6.23 -9.46 1.51
N THR A 288 -7.25 -8.81 2.09
CA THR A 288 -7.05 -7.85 3.19
C THR A 288 -6.32 -8.43 4.41
N PHE A 289 -6.28 -9.77 4.56
CA PHE A 289 -5.59 -10.41 5.67
C PHE A 289 -4.13 -10.70 5.31
N ALA A 290 -3.93 -11.30 4.14
CA ALA A 290 -2.64 -11.86 3.74
C ALA A 290 -1.81 -10.94 2.84
N SER A 291 -2.27 -9.71 2.56
CA SER A 291 -1.61 -8.73 1.69
C SER A 291 -0.13 -8.44 1.99
N PRO A 292 0.38 -8.47 3.25
CA PRO A 292 1.81 -8.30 3.51
C PRO A 292 2.69 -9.43 2.98
N GLY A 293 2.10 -10.53 2.49
CA GLY A 293 2.83 -11.60 1.82
C GLY A 293 3.52 -11.16 0.52
N ASP A 294 3.07 -10.06 -0.10
CA ASP A 294 3.80 -9.38 -1.17
C ASP A 294 4.59 -8.19 -0.57
N PRO A 295 5.93 -8.16 -0.72
CA PRO A 295 6.77 -7.08 -0.18
C PRO A 295 6.38 -5.67 -0.60
N ALA A 296 5.65 -5.49 -1.71
CA ALA A 296 5.12 -4.19 -2.14
C ALA A 296 4.16 -3.55 -1.11
N PHE A 297 3.58 -4.36 -0.21
CA PHE A 297 2.75 -3.88 0.91
C PHE A 297 3.43 -2.77 1.70
N PHE A 298 4.71 -2.94 2.06
CA PHE A 298 5.41 -1.99 2.93
C PHE A 298 5.72 -0.66 2.25
N PHE A 299 5.81 -0.66 0.92
CA PHE A 299 6.00 0.55 0.10
C PHE A 299 4.69 1.29 -0.07
N HIS A 300 3.60 0.56 -0.30
CA HIS A 300 2.25 1.09 -0.31
C HIS A 300 1.91 1.72 1.05
N HIS A 301 2.14 1.02 2.16
CA HIS A 301 1.84 1.53 3.50
C HIS A 301 2.78 2.65 3.96
N ALA A 302 4.02 2.72 3.46
CA ALA A 302 4.85 3.91 3.65
C ALA A 302 4.28 5.15 2.92
N GLN A 303 3.63 4.97 1.77
CA GLN A 303 2.94 6.06 1.08
C GLN A 303 1.60 6.42 1.75
N VAL A 304 0.85 5.43 2.28
CA VAL A 304 -0.32 5.70 3.15
C VAL A 304 0.08 6.52 4.37
N ASP A 305 1.19 6.14 5.01
CA ASP A 305 1.74 6.85 6.16
C ASP A 305 2.20 8.28 5.81
N ARG A 306 2.79 8.45 4.61
CA ARG A 306 3.10 9.78 4.05
C ARG A 306 1.83 10.62 3.87
N MET A 307 0.76 10.07 3.29
CA MET A 307 -0.51 10.81 3.13
C MET A 307 -1.06 11.28 4.47
N TRP A 308 -1.04 10.43 5.50
CA TRP A 308 -1.49 10.81 6.83
C TRP A 308 -0.60 11.90 7.43
N THR A 309 0.72 11.79 7.27
CA THR A 309 1.69 12.80 7.71
C THR A 309 1.44 14.16 7.07
N LEU A 310 1.27 14.20 5.73
CA LEU A 310 0.95 15.43 5.00
C LEU A 310 -0.35 16.03 5.52
N TRP A 311 -1.40 15.22 5.67
CA TRP A 311 -2.70 15.67 6.18
C TRP A 311 -2.61 16.24 7.60
N GLN A 312 -1.84 15.60 8.50
CA GLN A 312 -1.59 16.11 9.85
C GLN A 312 -0.91 17.47 9.80
N ASN A 313 0.11 17.64 8.96
CA ASN A 313 0.89 18.89 8.89
C ASN A 313 0.12 20.07 8.28
N LEU A 314 -0.96 19.84 7.53
CA LEU A 314 -1.82 20.92 7.03
C LEU A 314 -2.49 21.72 8.16
N ASP A 315 -2.73 21.08 9.32
CA ASP A 315 -3.21 21.73 10.53
C ASP A 315 -2.75 20.94 11.76
N ILE A 316 -1.45 21.03 12.07
CA ILE A 316 -0.80 20.18 13.08
C ILE A 316 -1.37 20.39 14.47
N GLU A 317 -1.80 21.62 14.80
CA GLU A 317 -2.36 21.96 16.11
C GLU A 317 -3.64 21.19 16.40
N THR A 318 -4.50 21.02 15.39
CA THR A 318 -5.76 20.30 15.57
C THR A 318 -5.63 18.82 15.22
N ARG A 319 -4.81 18.43 14.23
CA ARG A 319 -4.82 17.09 13.62
C ARG A 319 -3.81 16.12 14.23
N LYS A 320 -2.77 16.58 14.91
CA LYS A 320 -1.68 15.74 15.44
C LYS A 320 -2.17 14.56 16.29
N THR A 321 -3.14 14.79 17.15
CA THR A 321 -3.67 13.78 18.08
C THR A 321 -5.10 13.36 17.75
N GLN A 322 -5.63 13.77 16.59
CA GLN A 322 -6.97 13.32 16.19
C GLN A 322 -6.97 11.82 15.94
N LEU A 323 -7.88 11.15 16.62
CA LEU A 323 -8.15 9.74 16.48
C LEU A 323 -9.64 9.54 16.70
N GLN A 324 -10.37 9.20 15.64
CA GLN A 324 -11.82 9.06 15.69
C GLN A 324 -12.26 7.85 14.88
N GLY A 325 -13.24 7.13 15.40
CA GLY A 325 -13.86 5.98 14.75
C GLY A 325 -14.01 4.80 15.70
N PRO A 326 -14.59 3.69 15.21
CA PRO A 326 -14.78 2.50 16.02
C PRO A 326 -13.44 1.85 16.35
N VAL A 327 -13.44 0.97 17.36
CA VAL A 327 -12.26 0.18 17.75
C VAL A 327 -12.18 -1.19 17.07
N ASN A 328 -13.21 -1.59 16.32
CA ASN A 328 -13.22 -2.87 15.61
C ASN A 328 -13.96 -2.78 14.27
N TRP A 329 -13.62 -3.70 13.37
CA TRP A 329 -14.09 -3.78 11.99
C TRP A 329 -15.63 -3.78 11.86
N TRP A 330 -16.34 -4.50 12.73
CA TRP A 330 -17.79 -4.68 12.62
C TRP A 330 -18.59 -3.41 12.91
N ASN A 331 -18.17 -2.65 13.92
CA ASN A 331 -18.80 -1.36 14.23
C ASN A 331 -18.54 -0.34 13.10
N SER A 332 -17.44 -0.49 12.38
CA SER A 332 -17.11 0.35 11.22
C SER A 332 -17.91 0.02 9.98
N MET A 333 -18.21 -1.25 9.75
CA MET A 333 -19.00 -1.66 8.58
C MET A 333 -20.45 -1.14 8.64
N LEU A 334 -20.98 -0.89 9.83
CA LEU A 334 -22.26 -0.20 10.02
C LEU A 334 -22.20 1.29 9.66
N LEU A 335 -21.01 1.90 9.69
CA LEU A 335 -20.78 3.32 9.37
C LEU A 335 -20.32 3.54 7.93
N LEU A 336 -19.85 2.51 7.23
CA LEU A 336 -19.50 2.57 5.79
C LEU A 336 -20.59 3.23 4.91
N PRO A 337 -21.90 3.02 5.13
CA PRO A 337 -22.95 3.70 4.36
C PRO A 337 -22.99 5.23 4.53
N LEU A 338 -22.29 5.79 5.53
CA LEU A 338 -22.18 7.22 5.81
C LEU A 338 -20.95 7.87 5.14
N VAL A 339 -20.03 7.08 4.59
CA VAL A 339 -18.90 7.56 3.79
C VAL A 339 -19.36 7.61 2.33
N ASP A 340 -19.09 8.72 1.66
CA ASP A 340 -19.56 9.00 0.29
C ASP A 340 -19.30 7.81 -0.67
N ARG A 341 -20.38 7.34 -1.30
CA ARG A 341 -20.40 6.17 -2.20
C ARG A 341 -19.69 6.43 -3.52
N SER A 342 -19.38 7.69 -3.84
CA SER A 342 -18.71 8.08 -5.09
C SER A 342 -17.30 7.47 -5.27
N PHE A 343 -16.69 6.96 -4.20
CA PHE A 343 -15.33 6.39 -4.20
C PHE A 343 -15.26 4.86 -4.24
N VAL A 344 -16.39 4.15 -4.10
CA VAL A 344 -16.37 2.67 -4.00
C VAL A 344 -16.28 2.01 -5.38
N VAL A 345 -16.71 2.69 -6.45
CA VAL A 345 -16.65 2.18 -7.83
C VAL A 345 -16.70 3.37 -8.80
N LYS A 346 -15.71 3.48 -9.69
CA LYS A 346 -15.94 3.89 -11.08
C LYS A 346 -15.47 2.78 -12.00
#